data_AF-H5XQQ5-F1
#
_entry.id   AF-H5XQQ5-F1
#
_cell.length_a   1.000
_cell.length_b   1.000
_cell.length_c   1.000
_cell.angle_alpha   90.00
_cell.angle_beta   90.00
_cell.angle_gamma   90.00
#
_symmetry.space_group_name_H-M   'P 1'
#
loop_
_entity.id
_entity.type
_entity.pdbx_description
1 polymer ?
#
loop_
_entity_poly.entity_id
_entity_poly.type
_entity_poly.pdbx_seq_one_letter_code
_entity_poly.pdbx_strand_id
1 'polypeptide(L)'
;MALGVCLLFDPHSERALRGLWSRLEAVGVATLETHTHRRHHPHLSYVVLLDWHLGAVHDAVAALPDSGPFDLTFDAMAAFRRGRISLVPAPASGLLARQQAVVRAVSGTGARIHRHYALDRWLPHSSVATRSTTRDLPAVATSVYEVLPLTVRVTSAALIDSATGRTWPLPVLP
;
A
#
# COMPACT_ATOMS: atom_id res chain seq x y z
N MET A 1 -5.80 10.70 12.01
CA MET A 1 -5.80 9.24 11.81
C MET A 1 -6.22 8.99 10.36
N ALA A 2 -5.89 7.85 9.76
CA ALA A 2 -6.31 7.54 8.39
C ALA A 2 -6.61 6.04 8.24
N LEU A 3 -7.63 5.70 7.46
CA LEU A 3 -8.03 4.32 7.17
C LEU A 3 -7.69 3.99 5.71
N GLY A 4 -6.88 2.96 5.48
CA GLY A 4 -6.58 2.45 4.15
C GLY A 4 -7.46 1.26 3.80
N VAL A 5 -7.94 1.18 2.55
CA VAL A 5 -8.33 -0.09 1.93
C VAL A 5 -7.10 -0.65 1.25
N CYS A 6 -6.52 -1.70 1.81
CA CYS A 6 -5.19 -2.19 1.48
C CYS A 6 -5.25 -3.59 0.90
N LEU A 7 -4.52 -3.78 -0.20
CA LEU A 7 -4.15 -5.08 -0.74
C LEU A 7 -2.95 -5.64 0.01
N LEU A 8 -3.07 -6.89 0.44
CA LEU A 8 -2.03 -7.62 1.15
C LEU A 8 -1.44 -8.71 0.25
N PHE A 9 -0.15 -8.93 0.40
CA PHE A 9 0.59 -9.88 -0.40
C PHE A 9 0.64 -11.25 0.26
N ASP A 10 0.95 -12.28 -0.51
CA ASP A 10 1.21 -13.61 0.02
C ASP A 10 2.46 -13.63 0.94
N PRO A 11 2.61 -14.67 1.77
CA PRO A 11 3.71 -14.74 2.73
C PRO A 11 5.10 -14.69 2.10
N HIS A 12 5.29 -15.17 0.87
CA HIS A 12 6.58 -15.09 0.18
C HIS A 12 6.93 -13.63 -0.16
N SER A 13 6.00 -12.93 -0.79
CA SER A 13 6.17 -11.52 -1.15
C SER A 13 6.33 -10.61 0.07
N GLU A 14 5.57 -10.86 1.13
CA GLU A 14 5.71 -10.12 2.40
C GLU A 14 7.13 -10.27 2.97
N ARG A 15 7.67 -11.49 3.01
CA ARG A 15 9.04 -11.74 3.49
C ARG A 15 10.09 -11.01 2.65
N ALA A 16 9.94 -11.00 1.32
CA ALA A 16 10.88 -10.29 0.44
C ALA A 16 10.93 -8.79 0.75
N LEU A 17 9.76 -8.15 0.90
CA LEU A 17 9.65 -6.72 1.22
C LEU A 17 10.13 -6.40 2.64
N ARG A 18 9.82 -7.22 3.64
CA ARG A 18 10.37 -7.08 4.99
C ARG A 18 11.89 -7.27 5.02
N GLY A 19 12.41 -8.17 4.20
CA GLY A 19 13.86 -8.35 4.01
C GLY A 19 14.52 -7.08 3.45
N LEU A 20 13.88 -6.43 2.47
CA LEU A 20 14.32 -5.13 1.97
C LEU A 20 14.29 -4.07 3.08
N TRP A 21 13.21 -4.00 3.87
CA TRP A 21 13.12 -3.06 4.98
C TRP A 21 14.24 -3.27 6.00
N SER A 22 14.48 -4.51 6.42
CA SER A 22 15.53 -4.86 7.36
C SER A 22 16.92 -4.46 6.87
N ARG A 23 17.25 -4.72 5.58
CA ARG A 23 18.54 -4.29 4.99
C ARG A 23 18.72 -2.78 5.00
N LEU A 24 17.65 -2.04 4.71
CA LEU A 24 17.67 -0.57 4.74
C LEU A 24 17.86 -0.03 6.16
N GLU A 25 17.16 -0.59 7.15
CA GLU A 25 17.33 -0.19 8.55
C GLU A 25 18.73 -0.52 9.08
N ALA A 26 19.34 -1.61 8.64
CA ALA A 26 20.72 -1.97 9.00
C ALA A 26 21.76 -0.93 8.54
N VAL A 27 21.46 -0.15 7.50
CA VAL A 27 22.30 0.97 7.03
C VAL A 27 21.78 2.34 7.46
N GLY A 28 20.86 2.38 8.44
CA GLY A 28 20.35 3.61 9.06
C GLY A 28 19.21 4.28 8.31
N VAL A 29 18.67 3.68 7.25
CA VAL A 29 17.50 4.21 6.53
C VAL A 29 16.23 3.75 7.21
N ALA A 30 15.42 4.69 7.70
CA ALA A 30 14.16 4.35 8.38
C ALA A 30 13.13 3.75 7.41
N THR A 31 12.44 2.69 7.83
CA THR A 31 11.41 2.01 7.02
C THR A 31 10.10 1.90 7.80
N LEU A 32 9.15 1.09 7.32
CA LEU A 32 7.92 0.77 8.06
C LEU A 32 8.11 -0.34 9.11
N GLU A 33 9.22 -1.09 9.07
CA GLU A 33 9.49 -2.20 10.00
C GLU A 33 9.50 -1.73 11.46
N THR A 34 10.20 -0.63 11.75
CA THR A 34 10.23 -0.03 13.09
C THR A 34 9.37 1.22 13.24
N HIS A 35 8.59 1.60 12.22
CA HIS A 35 7.81 2.85 12.27
C HIS A 35 6.63 2.77 13.24
N THR A 36 6.42 3.83 14.03
CA THR A 36 5.21 4.05 14.85
C THR A 36 4.85 2.85 15.74
N HIS A 37 3.77 2.12 15.41
CA HIS A 37 3.26 0.98 16.15
C HIS A 37 3.91 -0.36 15.78
N ARG A 38 4.81 -0.41 14.78
CA ARG A 38 5.55 -1.62 14.35
C ARG A 38 4.66 -2.80 13.93
N ARG A 39 3.45 -2.50 13.46
CA ARG A 39 2.47 -3.48 12.93
C ARG A 39 2.16 -3.23 11.46
N HIS A 40 3.10 -2.59 10.75
CA HIS A 40 2.95 -2.33 9.32
C HIS A 40 3.13 -3.63 8.55
N HIS A 41 2.29 -3.83 7.55
CA HIS A 41 2.43 -4.88 6.55
C HIS A 41 2.91 -4.25 5.24
N PRO A 42 3.77 -4.90 4.46
CA PRO A 42 3.94 -4.52 3.06
C PRO A 42 2.59 -4.64 2.35
N HIS A 43 2.15 -3.58 1.69
CA HIS A 43 0.82 -3.49 1.11
C HIS A 43 0.76 -2.46 -0.02
N LEU A 44 -0.32 -2.50 -0.79
CA LEU A 44 -0.70 -1.45 -1.73
C LEU A 44 -2.09 -0.92 -1.36
N SER A 45 -2.24 0.37 -1.12
CA SER A 45 -3.54 0.96 -0.79
C SER A 45 -4.30 1.36 -2.05
N TYR A 46 -5.53 0.86 -2.21
CA TYR A 46 -6.47 1.36 -3.21
C TYR A 46 -6.93 2.79 -2.88
N VAL A 47 -7.25 3.01 -1.61
CA VAL A 47 -7.70 4.32 -1.12
C VAL A 47 -7.27 4.52 0.32
N VAL A 48 -7.03 5.78 0.69
CA VAL A 48 -6.83 6.21 2.07
C VAL A 48 -7.89 7.26 2.40
N LEU A 49 -8.56 7.09 3.53
CA LEU A 49 -9.63 7.93 4.04
C LEU A 49 -9.12 8.78 5.21
N LEU A 50 -9.52 10.05 5.23
CA LEU A 50 -9.18 11.04 6.26
C LEU A 50 -10.31 11.29 7.25
N ASP A 51 -11.53 10.93 6.87
CA ASP A 51 -12.71 10.87 7.72
C ASP A 51 -13.56 9.69 7.25
N TRP A 52 -14.08 8.88 8.16
CA TRP A 52 -14.74 7.61 7.83
C TRP A 52 -15.60 7.08 8.99
N HIS A 53 -16.60 6.26 8.64
CA HIS A 53 -17.30 5.39 9.57
C HIS A 53 -16.97 3.94 9.25
N LEU A 54 -16.31 3.24 10.19
CA LEU A 54 -15.72 1.92 9.94
C LEU A 54 -16.72 0.91 9.37
N GLY A 55 -17.89 0.75 9.99
CA GLY A 55 -18.89 -0.22 9.55
C GLY A 55 -19.40 0.08 8.14
N ALA A 56 -19.66 1.35 7.84
CA ALA A 56 -20.19 1.75 6.53
C ALA A 56 -19.17 1.51 5.40
N VAL A 57 -17.89 1.81 5.66
CA VAL A 57 -16.80 1.54 4.70
C VAL A 57 -16.57 0.05 4.53
N HIS A 58 -16.58 -0.73 5.61
CA HIS A 58 -16.42 -2.18 5.55
C HIS A 58 -17.54 -2.82 4.73
N ASP A 59 -18.80 -2.52 5.05
CA ASP A 59 -19.96 -3.06 4.34
C ASP A 59 -19.95 -2.68 2.85
N ALA A 60 -19.65 -1.42 2.53
CA ALA A 60 -19.60 -0.94 1.14
C ALA A 60 -18.52 -1.63 0.31
N VAL A 61 -17.34 -1.88 0.89
CA VAL A 61 -16.25 -2.58 0.18
C VAL A 61 -16.51 -4.09 0.13
N ALA A 62 -17.06 -4.68 1.19
CA ALA A 62 -17.43 -6.09 1.24
C ALA A 62 -18.54 -6.48 0.27
N ALA A 63 -19.39 -5.53 -0.14
CA ALA A 63 -20.43 -5.73 -1.14
C ALA A 63 -19.92 -5.72 -2.60
N LEU A 64 -18.65 -5.38 -2.84
CA LEU A 64 -18.07 -5.43 -4.18
C LEU A 64 -17.84 -6.88 -4.64
N PRO A 65 -17.85 -7.15 -5.96
CA PRO A 65 -17.54 -8.48 -6.48
C PRO A 65 -16.14 -8.93 -6.09
N ASP A 66 -16.01 -10.17 -5.60
CA ASP A 66 -14.70 -10.77 -5.43
C ASP A 66 -14.09 -11.05 -6.80
N SER A 67 -12.99 -10.37 -7.09
CA SER A 67 -12.29 -10.50 -8.36
C SER A 67 -11.05 -11.39 -8.24
N GLY A 68 -10.83 -12.01 -7.07
CA GLY A 68 -9.84 -13.05 -6.84
C GLY A 68 -8.37 -12.62 -6.90
N PRO A 69 -7.45 -13.50 -6.48
CA PRO A 69 -6.02 -13.19 -6.36
C PRO A 69 -5.35 -12.93 -7.71
N PHE A 70 -4.40 -11.98 -7.74
CA PHE A 70 -3.71 -11.55 -8.96
C PHE A 70 -2.24 -11.20 -8.69
N ASP A 71 -1.45 -11.13 -9.76
CA ASP A 71 -0.02 -10.79 -9.68
C ASP A 71 0.20 -9.31 -9.97
N LEU A 72 1.17 -8.72 -9.28
CA LEU A 72 1.59 -7.34 -9.45
C LEU A 72 3.10 -7.28 -9.54
N THR A 73 3.63 -6.70 -10.61
CA THR A 73 5.08 -6.52 -10.77
C THR A 73 5.45 -5.06 -10.49
N PHE A 74 6.40 -4.87 -9.57
CA PHE A 74 7.07 -3.61 -9.34
C PHE A 74 8.33 -3.55 -10.20
N ASP A 75 8.41 -2.55 -11.07
CA ASP A 75 9.53 -2.36 -12.01
C ASP A 75 10.35 -1.10 -11.71
N ALA A 76 9.86 -0.25 -10.82
CA ALA A 76 10.52 1.02 -10.51
C ALA A 76 10.32 1.42 -9.04
N MET A 77 11.10 2.43 -8.63
CA MET A 77 10.86 3.18 -7.41
C MET A 77 10.49 4.62 -7.70
N ALA A 78 9.65 5.19 -6.83
CA ALA A 78 9.32 6.60 -6.83
C ALA A 78 9.75 7.25 -5.52
N ALA A 79 10.28 8.47 -5.63
CA ALA A 79 10.50 9.36 -4.50
C ALA A 79 9.35 10.36 -4.40
N PHE A 80 8.71 10.41 -3.24
CA PHE A 80 7.66 11.38 -2.93
C PHE A 80 8.18 12.44 -1.97
N ARG A 81 7.41 13.54 -1.86
CA ARG A 81 7.69 14.61 -0.91
C ARG A 81 7.83 14.06 0.51
N ARG A 82 8.62 14.75 1.34
CA ARG A 82 8.88 14.41 2.76
C ARG A 82 9.59 13.06 2.94
N GLY A 83 10.46 12.69 2.00
CA GLY A 83 11.37 11.56 2.15
C GLY A 83 10.68 10.19 2.14
N ARG A 84 9.59 10.04 1.40
CA ARG A 84 8.95 8.72 1.23
C ARG A 84 9.46 8.10 -0.05
N ILE A 85 9.96 6.87 0.03
CA ILE A 85 10.34 6.07 -1.13
C ILE A 85 9.42 4.86 -1.21
N SER A 86 8.98 4.49 -2.40
CA SER A 86 8.10 3.34 -2.61
C SER A 86 8.43 2.63 -3.90
N LEU A 87 8.12 1.34 -3.96
CA LEU A 87 8.05 0.59 -5.21
C LEU A 87 6.76 0.98 -5.95
N VAL A 88 6.84 1.11 -7.27
CA VAL A 88 5.69 1.42 -8.14
C VAL A 88 5.54 0.36 -9.21
N PRO A 89 4.33 -0.20 -9.38
CA PRO A 89 4.05 -1.15 -10.45
C PRO A 89 3.62 -0.42 -11.73
N ALA A 90 3.64 -1.13 -12.85
CA ALA A 90 2.89 -0.69 -14.02
C ALA A 90 1.38 -0.63 -13.67
N PRO A 91 0.67 0.47 -13.96
CA PRO A 91 -0.75 0.60 -13.64
C PRO A 91 -1.60 -0.19 -14.65
N ALA A 92 -1.66 -1.51 -14.48
CA ALA A 92 -2.48 -2.38 -15.32
C ALA A 92 -3.96 -1.96 -15.26
N SER A 93 -4.67 -2.06 -16.39
CA SER A 93 -6.07 -1.64 -16.50
C SER A 93 -6.99 -2.33 -15.47
N GLY A 94 -6.74 -3.60 -15.17
CA GLY A 94 -7.47 -4.34 -14.14
C GLY A 94 -7.27 -3.78 -12.73
N LEU A 95 -6.04 -3.35 -12.39
CA LEU A 95 -5.75 -2.73 -11.10
C LEU A 95 -6.45 -1.36 -10.98
N LEU A 96 -6.44 -0.58 -12.05
CA LEU A 96 -7.16 0.69 -12.10
C LEU A 96 -8.67 0.50 -11.93
N ALA A 97 -9.28 -0.45 -12.66
CA ALA A 97 -10.71 -0.71 -12.58
C ALA A 97 -11.16 -1.07 -11.15
N ARG A 98 -10.41 -1.94 -10.46
CA ARG A 98 -10.64 -2.31 -9.06
C ARG A 98 -10.55 -1.12 -8.12
N GLN A 99 -9.48 -0.33 -8.26
CA GLN A 99 -9.29 0.87 -7.44
C GLN A 99 -10.44 1.87 -7.62
N GLN A 100 -10.89 2.09 -8.86
CA GLN A 100 -12.00 2.98 -9.14
C GLN A 100 -13.33 2.46 -8.54
N ALA A 101 -13.57 1.15 -8.56
CA ALA A 101 -14.74 0.54 -7.92
C ALA A 101 -14.73 0.79 -6.40
N VAL A 102 -13.59 0.55 -5.75
CA VAL A 102 -13.39 0.83 -4.32
C VAL A 102 -13.59 2.31 -4.01
N VAL A 103 -12.99 3.22 -4.79
CA VAL A 103 -13.16 4.68 -4.59
C VAL A 103 -14.62 5.10 -4.70
N ARG A 104 -15.36 4.58 -5.68
CA ARG A 104 -16.79 4.87 -5.83
C ARG A 104 -17.60 4.33 -4.65
N ALA A 105 -17.33 3.10 -4.21
CA ALA A 105 -18.02 2.49 -3.07
C ALA A 105 -17.82 3.30 -1.78
N VAL A 106 -16.58 3.65 -1.44
CA VAL A 106 -16.30 4.42 -0.21
C VAL A 106 -16.75 5.88 -0.30
N SER A 107 -16.82 6.47 -1.50
CA SER A 107 -17.38 7.81 -1.67
C SER A 107 -18.88 7.82 -1.34
N GLY A 108 -19.59 6.73 -1.67
CA GLY A 108 -21.01 6.55 -1.35
C GLY A 108 -21.32 6.50 0.16
N THR A 109 -20.31 6.27 1.02
CA THR A 109 -20.48 6.24 2.47
C THR A 109 -20.31 7.62 3.12
N GLY A 110 -20.06 8.68 2.35
CA GLY A 110 -19.71 10.01 2.86
C GLY A 110 -18.28 10.12 3.39
N ALA A 111 -17.43 9.11 3.19
CA ALA A 111 -16.05 9.16 3.66
C ALA A 111 -15.23 10.20 2.88
N ARG A 112 -14.29 10.86 3.57
CA ARG A 112 -13.41 11.86 2.95
C ARG A 112 -12.13 11.21 2.44
N ILE A 113 -12.02 11.08 1.12
CA ILE A 113 -10.85 10.48 0.47
C ILE A 113 -9.63 11.42 0.52
N HIS A 114 -8.46 10.86 0.80
CA HIS A 114 -7.20 11.56 0.66
C HIS A 114 -6.90 11.85 -0.82
N ARG A 115 -6.63 13.12 -1.16
CA ARG A 115 -6.46 13.59 -2.57
C ARG A 115 -5.50 12.80 -3.46
N HIS A 116 -4.50 12.13 -2.90
CA HIS A 116 -3.53 11.29 -3.66
C HIS A 116 -4.07 9.90 -4.03
N TYR A 117 -5.26 9.56 -3.54
CA TYR A 117 -5.98 8.33 -3.86
C TYR A 117 -7.30 8.61 -4.59
N ALA A 118 -7.57 9.87 -4.93
CA ALA A 118 -8.69 10.22 -5.79
C ALA A 118 -8.47 9.65 -7.19
N LEU A 119 -9.58 9.51 -7.94
CA LEU A 119 -9.55 9.20 -9.36
C LEU A 119 -8.59 10.15 -10.10
N ASP A 120 -7.88 9.61 -11.09
CA ASP A 120 -6.90 10.30 -11.94
C ASP A 120 -5.69 10.92 -11.22
N ARG A 121 -5.55 10.69 -9.91
CA ARG A 121 -4.41 11.18 -9.09
C ARG A 121 -3.64 10.05 -8.42
N TRP A 122 -4.17 8.85 -8.43
CA TRP A 122 -3.61 7.70 -7.77
C TRP A 122 -2.35 7.19 -8.47
N LEU A 123 -1.27 7.10 -7.71
CA LEU A 123 -0.07 6.38 -8.12
C LEU A 123 0.01 5.11 -7.27
N PRO A 124 -0.20 3.91 -7.83
CA PRO A 124 -0.09 2.66 -7.06
C PRO A 124 1.32 2.52 -6.52
N HIS A 125 1.45 2.15 -5.25
CA HIS A 125 2.77 2.01 -4.63
C HIS A 125 2.75 1.10 -3.39
N SER A 126 3.91 0.53 -3.08
CA SER A 126 4.21 -0.16 -1.81
C SER A 126 5.39 0.52 -1.12
N SER A 127 5.21 0.92 0.13
CA SER A 127 6.19 1.74 0.86
C SER A 127 7.50 0.98 1.14
N VAL A 128 8.64 1.63 0.92
CA VAL A 128 9.98 1.08 1.16
C VAL A 128 10.66 1.82 2.30
N ALA A 129 10.82 3.14 2.17
CA ALA A 129 11.53 3.95 3.13
C ALA A 129 10.69 5.14 3.59
N THR A 130 10.93 5.55 4.83
CA THR A 130 10.26 6.65 5.50
C THR A 130 11.27 7.68 5.93
N ARG A 131 10.97 8.98 5.73
CA ARG A 131 11.82 10.09 6.17
C ARG A 131 13.25 10.07 5.59
N SER A 132 13.44 9.47 4.42
CA SER A 132 14.71 9.48 3.71
C SER A 132 15.14 10.90 3.36
N THR A 133 16.39 11.20 3.61
CA THR A 133 17.09 12.39 3.13
C THR A 133 17.66 12.14 1.73
N THR A 134 18.14 13.18 1.07
CA THR A 134 18.82 13.04 -0.23
C THR A 134 20.11 12.20 -0.14
N ARG A 135 20.76 12.16 1.03
CA ARG A 135 21.97 11.34 1.25
C ARG A 135 21.67 9.84 1.31
N ASP A 136 20.43 9.47 1.66
CA ASP A 136 20.01 8.08 1.75
C ASP A 136 19.67 7.49 0.37
N LEU A 137 19.44 8.34 -0.64
CA LEU A 137 18.97 7.92 -1.96
C LEU A 137 19.87 6.87 -2.65
N PRO A 138 21.21 6.98 -2.64
CA PRO A 138 22.07 5.95 -3.24
C PRO A 138 21.89 4.59 -2.56
N ALA A 139 21.87 4.54 -1.23
CA ALA A 139 21.69 3.30 -0.50
C ALA A 139 20.31 2.67 -0.78
N VAL A 140 19.26 3.49 -0.77
CA VAL A 140 17.91 3.04 -1.10
C VAL A 140 17.82 2.51 -2.53
N ALA A 141 18.38 3.24 -3.49
CA ALA A 141 18.38 2.84 -4.90
C ALA A 141 19.10 1.49 -5.07
N THR A 142 20.30 1.33 -4.52
CA THR A 142 21.04 0.06 -4.58
C THR A 142 20.21 -1.10 -4.03
N SER A 143 19.64 -0.97 -2.82
CA SER A 143 18.85 -2.05 -2.22
C SER A 143 17.57 -2.36 -3.00
N VAL A 144 16.96 -1.37 -3.64
CA VAL A 144 15.79 -1.58 -4.51
C VAL A 144 16.20 -2.27 -5.81
N TYR A 145 17.28 -1.86 -6.46
CA TYR A 145 17.75 -2.47 -7.71
C TYR A 145 18.07 -3.96 -7.56
N GLU A 146 18.50 -4.41 -6.38
CA GLU A 146 18.76 -5.82 -6.09
C GLU A 146 17.48 -6.69 -6.05
N VAL A 147 16.30 -6.10 -5.92
CA VAL A 147 15.03 -6.83 -5.85
C VAL A 147 14.13 -6.61 -7.07
N LEU A 148 14.48 -5.66 -7.94
CA LEU A 148 13.69 -5.38 -9.15
C LEU A 148 14.10 -6.30 -10.32
N PRO A 149 13.13 -6.75 -11.15
CA PRO A 149 11.68 -6.60 -10.96
C PRO A 149 11.18 -7.51 -9.82
N LEU A 150 10.26 -6.98 -9.00
CA LEU A 150 9.65 -7.74 -7.91
C LEU A 150 8.19 -8.06 -8.26
N THR A 151 7.90 -9.31 -8.60
CA THR A 151 6.53 -9.80 -8.74
C THR A 151 6.01 -10.28 -7.40
N VAL A 152 4.86 -9.75 -6.99
CA VAL A 152 4.14 -10.15 -5.77
C VAL A 152 2.78 -10.75 -6.10
N ARG A 153 2.31 -11.68 -5.28
CA ARG A 153 0.95 -12.22 -5.35
C ARG A 153 0.05 -11.47 -4.36
N VAL A 154 -0.97 -10.78 -4.85
CA VAL A 154 -2.02 -10.21 -4.01
C VAL A 154 -3.01 -11.31 -3.66
N THR A 155 -3.22 -11.58 -2.38
CA THR A 155 -4.04 -12.71 -1.91
C THR A 155 -5.21 -12.32 -1.03
N SER A 156 -5.18 -11.13 -0.42
CA SER A 156 -6.23 -10.67 0.47
C SER A 156 -6.30 -9.14 0.51
N ALA A 157 -7.39 -8.62 1.05
CA ALA A 157 -7.57 -7.20 1.31
C ALA A 157 -8.05 -6.97 2.75
N ALA A 158 -7.74 -5.79 3.28
CA ALA A 158 -8.18 -5.38 4.60
C ALA A 158 -8.34 -3.86 4.70
N LEU A 159 -9.18 -3.43 5.66
CA LEU A 159 -9.12 -2.06 6.16
C LEU A 159 -8.00 -1.97 7.21
N ILE A 160 -7.15 -0.96 7.13
CA ILE A 160 -6.02 -0.77 8.06
C ILE A 160 -6.00 0.66 8.58
N ASP A 161 -6.05 0.83 9.90
CA ASP A 161 -5.85 2.13 10.54
C ASP A 161 -4.34 2.42 10.64
N SER A 162 -3.88 3.45 9.92
CA SER A 162 -2.47 3.80 9.82
C SER A 162 -1.86 4.35 11.12
N ALA A 163 -2.69 4.72 12.10
CA ALA A 163 -2.20 5.23 13.38
C ALA A 163 -1.97 4.12 14.41
N THR A 164 -2.75 3.04 14.33
CA THR A 164 -2.75 1.97 15.33
C THR A 164 -2.27 0.63 14.80
N GLY A 165 -2.29 0.45 13.47
CA GLY A 165 -2.06 -0.83 12.81
C GLY A 165 -3.19 -1.83 13.05
N ARG A 166 -4.36 -1.36 13.50
CA ARG A 166 -5.54 -2.23 13.61
C ARG A 166 -6.04 -2.58 12.23
N THR A 167 -6.33 -3.86 12.04
CA THR A 167 -6.68 -4.45 10.74
C THR A 167 -8.05 -5.10 10.83
N TRP A 168 -8.88 -4.87 9.82
CA TRP A 168 -10.18 -5.52 9.65
C TRP A 168 -10.19 -6.21 8.28
N PRO A 169 -10.10 -7.55 8.24
CA PRO A 169 -10.12 -8.29 6.98
C PRO A 169 -11.38 -8.01 6.17
N LEU A 170 -11.23 -7.97 4.85
CA LEU A 170 -12.35 -7.94 3.91
C LEU A 170 -12.62 -9.37 3.43
N PRO A 171 -13.90 -9.75 3.25
CA PRO A 171 -14.26 -11.09 2.79
C PRO A 171 -14.02 -11.31 1.29
N VAL A 172 -13.71 -10.24 0.56
CA VAL A 172 -13.51 -10.22 -0.89
C VAL A 172 -12.16 -9.59 -1.23
N LEU A 173 -11.66 -9.87 -2.42
CA LEU A 173 -10.57 -9.13 -3.03
C LEU A 173 -11.14 -8.19 -4.11
N PRO A 174 -11.50 -6.94 -3.74
CA PRO A 174 -12.25 -6.03 -4.59
C PRO A 174 -11.42 -5.45 -5.76
#